data_AF-A0A080ZNR9-F1
#
_entry.id   AF-A0A080ZNR9-F1
#
_cell.length_a   1.000
_cell.length_b   1.000
_cell.length_c   1.000
_cell.angle_alpha   90.00
_cell.angle_beta   90.00
_cell.angle_gamma   90.00
#
_symmetry.space_group_name_H-M   'P 1'
#
loop_
_entity.id
_entity.type
_entity.pdbx_description
1 polymer ?
#
loop_
_entity_poly.entity_id
_entity_poly.type
_entity_poly.pdbx_seq_one_letter_code
_entity_poly.pdbx_strand_id
1 'polypeptide(L)'
;MLNVAMQDQNTKALALMLHAQRMEDWMQSKTSPSNVFKALQPQKEDVLTGPVLPSWFKYFDDFNARNPGESMTFMKALAFELDDAGLARVLEAELTDGKMKAFATQLTNKLFGEWKKREISAAYAFQIVGLADIISAGRVLPDKTLDFWNSDGKRRVMVDSFRAGFGDPATIAIIAAEKSDPTTKTIADNLELSLFTRWLDEKLAPLTVTRWVGTLELDNTLEKYTALFKAKWSSDV
;
A
#
# COMPACT_ATOMS: atom_id res chain seq x y z
N MET A 1 11.98 -0.14 -27.31
CA MET A 1 11.59 -0.46 -28.70
C MET A 1 10.90 -1.82 -28.82
N LEU A 2 11.49 -2.93 -28.37
CA LEU A 2 10.86 -4.26 -28.51
C LEU A 2 9.52 -4.42 -27.79
N ASN A 3 9.37 -3.88 -26.57
CA ASN A 3 8.08 -3.97 -25.85
C ASN A 3 6.93 -3.31 -26.61
N VAL A 4 7.21 -2.19 -27.28
CA VAL A 4 6.25 -1.47 -28.14
C VAL A 4 5.94 -2.29 -29.40
N ALA A 5 6.97 -2.85 -30.04
CA ALA A 5 6.82 -3.70 -31.23
C ALA A 5 6.03 -5.00 -30.99
N MET A 6 5.97 -5.50 -29.75
CA MET A 6 5.13 -6.65 -29.39
C MET A 6 3.63 -6.31 -29.33
N GLN A 7 3.28 -5.03 -29.22
CA GLN A 7 1.89 -4.55 -29.20
C GLN A 7 1.38 -4.22 -30.61
N ASP A 8 2.27 -3.94 -31.56
CA ASP A 8 1.92 -3.70 -32.95
C ASP A 8 1.68 -5.01 -33.72
N GLN A 9 0.52 -5.14 -34.38
CA GLN A 9 0.13 -6.39 -35.06
C GLN A 9 1.11 -6.82 -36.16
N ASN A 10 1.73 -5.89 -36.87
CA ASN A 10 2.61 -6.20 -37.99
C ASN A 10 4.00 -6.64 -37.53
N THR A 11 4.47 -6.14 -36.38
CA THR A 11 5.79 -6.49 -35.84
C THR A 11 5.77 -7.53 -34.73
N LYS A 12 4.58 -7.90 -34.22
CA LYS A 12 4.41 -8.77 -33.05
C LYS A 12 5.15 -10.10 -33.14
N ALA A 13 5.03 -10.82 -34.27
CA ALA A 13 5.64 -12.15 -34.41
C ALA A 13 7.18 -12.10 -34.30
N LEU A 14 7.81 -11.20 -35.06
CA LEU A 14 9.25 -11.01 -35.01
C LEU A 14 9.71 -10.48 -33.64
N ALA A 15 8.95 -9.55 -33.06
CA ALA A 15 9.26 -9.00 -31.74
C ALA A 15 9.22 -10.09 -30.64
N LEU A 16 8.25 -11.01 -30.68
CA LEU A 16 8.16 -12.14 -29.75
C LEU A 16 9.33 -13.12 -29.93
N MET A 17 9.75 -13.41 -31.17
CA MET A 17 10.92 -14.25 -31.43
C MET A 17 12.21 -13.63 -30.87
N LEU A 18 12.45 -12.34 -31.17
CA LEU A 18 13.62 -11.61 -30.67
C LEU A 18 13.59 -11.42 -29.15
N HIS A 19 12.40 -11.35 -28.55
CA HIS A 19 12.24 -11.33 -27.11
C HIS A 19 12.59 -12.67 -26.47
N ALA A 20 12.10 -13.79 -27.04
CA ALA A 20 12.41 -15.13 -26.58
C ALA A 20 13.92 -15.45 -26.67
N GLN A 21 14.57 -15.10 -27.80
CA GLN A 21 16.01 -15.28 -27.97
C GLN A 21 16.80 -14.54 -26.88
N ARG A 22 16.44 -13.28 -26.60
CA ARG A 22 17.13 -12.48 -25.59
C ARG A 22 16.99 -13.07 -24.18
N MET A 23 15.81 -13.60 -23.84
CA MET A 23 15.59 -14.27 -22.57
C MET A 23 16.49 -15.51 -22.42
N GLU A 24 16.65 -16.28 -23.49
CA GLU A 24 17.54 -17.44 -23.50
C GLU A 24 19.02 -17.02 -23.38
N ASP A 25 19.45 -16.01 -24.11
CA ASP A 25 20.82 -15.49 -24.04
C ASP A 25 21.17 -15.00 -22.63
N TRP A 26 20.25 -14.28 -21.97
CA TRP A 26 20.40 -13.86 -20.58
C TRP A 26 20.51 -15.04 -19.62
N MET A 27 19.69 -16.08 -19.84
CA MET A 27 19.68 -17.29 -19.03
C MET A 27 21.00 -18.05 -19.15
N GLN A 28 21.53 -18.20 -20.37
CA GLN A 28 22.83 -18.83 -20.63
C GLN A 28 23.98 -18.05 -19.99
N SER A 29 23.90 -16.72 -20.04
CA SER A 29 24.89 -15.82 -19.43
C SER A 29 24.73 -15.70 -17.91
N LYS A 30 23.76 -16.41 -17.30
CA LYS A 30 23.42 -16.32 -15.87
C LYS A 30 23.17 -14.88 -15.41
N THR A 31 22.53 -14.09 -16.27
CA THR A 31 22.19 -12.70 -15.95
C THR A 31 21.23 -12.70 -14.78
N SER A 32 21.54 -11.95 -13.70
CA SER A 32 20.68 -11.92 -12.53
C SER A 32 19.28 -11.42 -12.89
N PRO A 33 18.22 -11.92 -12.25
CA PRO A 33 16.87 -11.44 -12.53
C PRO A 33 16.71 -9.92 -12.35
N SER A 34 17.48 -9.31 -11.43
CA SER A 34 17.52 -7.85 -11.27
C SER A 34 18.00 -7.12 -12.53
N ASN A 35 19.11 -7.59 -13.10
CA ASN A 35 19.64 -7.00 -14.32
C ASN A 35 18.69 -7.20 -15.50
N VAL A 36 18.03 -8.36 -15.58
CA VAL A 36 16.99 -8.60 -16.59
C VAL A 36 15.80 -7.68 -16.41
N PHE A 37 15.31 -7.46 -15.18
CA PHE A 37 14.20 -6.54 -14.91
C PHE A 37 14.53 -5.12 -15.40
N LYS A 38 15.71 -4.62 -15.04
CA LYS A 38 16.20 -3.30 -15.45
C LYS A 38 16.36 -3.20 -16.98
N ALA A 39 16.87 -4.24 -17.62
CA ALA A 39 17.05 -4.28 -19.07
C ALA A 39 15.72 -4.32 -19.84
N LEU A 40 14.67 -4.89 -19.25
CA LEU A 40 13.33 -4.89 -19.82
C LEU A 40 12.64 -3.52 -19.75
N GLN A 41 13.13 -2.62 -18.89
CA GLN A 41 12.63 -1.24 -18.71
C GLN A 41 11.09 -1.19 -18.66
N PRO A 42 10.46 -1.88 -17.69
CA PRO A 42 9.00 -1.80 -17.56
C PRO A 42 8.59 -0.35 -17.28
N GLN A 43 7.55 0.11 -17.97
CA GLN A 43 6.87 1.36 -17.61
C GLN A 43 6.30 1.19 -16.21
N LYS A 44 6.49 2.18 -15.33
CA LYS A 44 6.10 2.07 -13.91
C LYS A 44 4.60 1.89 -13.74
N GLU A 45 3.83 2.45 -14.65
CA GLU A 45 2.36 2.45 -14.64
C GLU A 45 1.79 1.12 -15.17
N ASP A 46 2.53 0.41 -16.02
CA ASP A 46 2.08 -0.82 -16.68
C ASP A 46 2.84 -2.07 -16.22
N VAL A 47 3.51 -2.02 -15.06
CA VAL A 47 4.32 -3.17 -14.61
C VAL A 47 3.46 -4.43 -14.49
N LEU A 48 2.25 -4.36 -13.94
CA LEU A 48 1.38 -5.53 -13.76
C LEU A 48 0.57 -5.92 -15.01
N THR A 49 0.30 -4.97 -15.90
CA THR A 49 -0.58 -5.15 -17.05
C THR A 49 0.18 -5.36 -18.36
N GLY A 50 1.45 -4.94 -18.39
CA GLY A 50 2.33 -5.03 -19.53
C GLY A 50 2.88 -6.45 -19.76
N PRO A 51 3.35 -6.74 -20.97
CA PRO A 51 3.88 -8.05 -21.34
C PRO A 51 5.24 -8.38 -20.68
N VAL A 52 5.85 -7.38 -20.03
CA VAL A 52 7.17 -7.48 -19.40
C VAL A 52 7.13 -8.36 -18.15
N LEU A 53 6.14 -8.18 -17.28
CA LEU A 53 6.12 -8.89 -16.00
C LEU A 53 5.89 -10.41 -16.14
N PRO A 54 4.97 -10.90 -16.97
CA PRO A 54 4.81 -12.35 -17.16
C PRO A 54 6.08 -13.02 -17.69
N SER A 55 6.80 -12.33 -18.59
CA SER A 55 8.00 -12.88 -19.19
C SER A 55 9.21 -12.81 -18.26
N TRP A 56 9.33 -11.74 -17.48
CA TRP A 56 10.31 -11.65 -16.40
C TRP A 56 10.03 -12.67 -15.28
N PHE A 57 8.77 -12.90 -14.93
CA PHE A 57 8.37 -13.90 -13.94
C PHE A 57 8.85 -15.30 -14.33
N LYS A 58 8.55 -15.69 -15.58
CA LYS A 58 9.04 -16.97 -16.11
C LYS A 58 10.56 -17.08 -16.05
N TYR A 59 11.26 -16.01 -16.45
CA TYR A 59 12.73 -15.96 -16.36
C TYR A 59 13.21 -16.13 -14.92
N PHE A 60 12.59 -15.45 -13.96
CA PHE A 60 12.93 -15.52 -12.54
C PHE A 60 12.76 -16.93 -11.97
N ASP A 61 11.63 -17.58 -12.27
CA ASP A 61 11.35 -18.95 -11.82
C ASP A 61 12.35 -19.95 -12.42
N ASP A 62 12.62 -19.86 -13.72
CA ASP A 62 13.60 -20.71 -14.41
C ASP A 62 15.02 -20.48 -13.87
N PHE A 63 15.37 -19.24 -13.54
CA PHE A 63 16.66 -18.88 -12.94
C PHE A 63 16.79 -19.47 -11.54
N ASN A 64 15.78 -19.33 -10.68
CA ASN A 64 15.80 -19.88 -9.32
C ASN A 64 15.86 -21.41 -9.31
N ALA A 65 15.12 -22.08 -10.20
CA ALA A 65 15.16 -23.52 -10.34
C ALA A 65 16.58 -24.04 -10.69
N ARG A 66 17.34 -23.25 -11.46
CA ARG A 66 18.73 -23.54 -11.83
C ARG A 66 19.75 -23.09 -10.77
N ASN A 67 19.35 -22.24 -9.82
CA ASN A 67 20.23 -21.65 -8.79
C ASN A 67 19.60 -21.73 -7.37
N PRO A 68 19.43 -22.94 -6.80
CA PRO A 68 18.66 -23.15 -5.57
C PRO A 68 19.25 -22.50 -4.29
N GLY A 69 20.53 -22.12 -4.29
CA GLY A 69 21.20 -21.51 -3.13
C GLY A 69 20.84 -20.04 -2.87
N GLU A 70 20.25 -19.35 -3.86
CA GLU A 70 19.91 -17.91 -3.79
C GLU A 70 18.41 -17.66 -4.03
N SER A 71 17.57 -18.66 -3.76
CA SER A 71 16.15 -18.62 -4.09
C SER A 71 15.42 -17.51 -3.34
N MET A 72 15.05 -16.45 -4.06
CA MET A 72 14.21 -15.37 -3.59
C MET A 72 12.77 -15.62 -4.03
N THR A 73 11.77 -15.20 -3.25
CA THR A 73 10.38 -15.26 -3.71
C THR A 73 10.10 -14.15 -4.73
N PHE A 74 9.21 -14.39 -5.68
CA PHE A 74 8.78 -13.37 -6.66
C PHE A 74 8.40 -12.03 -6.01
N MET A 75 7.77 -12.10 -4.83
CA MET A 75 7.40 -10.92 -4.04
C MET A 75 8.62 -10.12 -3.58
N LYS A 76 9.62 -10.79 -3.03
CA LYS A 76 10.86 -10.14 -2.57
C LYS A 76 11.62 -9.55 -3.75
N ALA A 77 11.59 -10.22 -4.91
CA ALA A 77 12.23 -9.71 -6.11
C ALA A 77 11.52 -8.46 -6.64
N LEU A 78 10.19 -8.47 -6.73
CA LEU A 78 9.41 -7.27 -7.11
C LEU A 78 9.59 -6.11 -6.14
N ALA A 79 9.54 -6.37 -4.83
CA ALA A 79 9.76 -5.35 -3.81
C ALA A 79 11.18 -4.80 -3.87
N PHE A 80 12.18 -5.62 -4.20
CA PHE A 80 13.55 -5.17 -4.39
C PHE A 80 13.70 -4.29 -5.64
N GLU A 81 13.04 -4.64 -6.74
CA GLU A 81 13.15 -3.88 -8.00
C GLU A 81 12.31 -2.60 -8.03
N LEU A 82 11.09 -2.63 -7.47
CA LEU A 82 10.16 -1.51 -7.49
C LEU A 82 10.26 -0.61 -6.26
N ASP A 83 11.03 -1.02 -5.25
CA ASP A 83 10.86 -0.61 -3.86
C ASP A 83 9.45 -0.94 -3.29
N ASP A 84 9.32 -0.94 -1.97
CA ASP A 84 8.04 -1.28 -1.34
C ASP A 84 6.93 -0.25 -1.68
N ALA A 85 7.29 1.00 -2.00
CA ALA A 85 6.37 2.08 -2.35
C ALA A 85 5.90 2.03 -3.80
N GLY A 86 6.78 1.67 -4.73
CA GLY A 86 6.47 1.43 -6.13
C GLY A 86 5.63 0.18 -6.29
N LEU A 87 5.95 -0.89 -5.56
CA LEU A 87 5.13 -2.12 -5.54
C LEU A 87 3.72 -1.82 -5.03
N ALA A 88 3.57 -1.02 -3.97
CA ALA A 88 2.28 -0.62 -3.45
C ALA A 88 1.42 0.15 -4.46
N ARG A 89 1.97 1.19 -5.11
CA ARG A 89 1.27 1.99 -6.12
C ARG A 89 0.79 1.16 -7.30
N VAL A 90 1.66 0.27 -7.77
CA VAL A 90 1.36 -0.65 -8.87
C VAL A 90 0.22 -1.60 -8.49
N LEU A 91 0.19 -2.13 -7.27
CA LEU A 91 -0.89 -3.00 -6.78
C LEU A 91 -2.21 -2.24 -6.60
N GLU A 92 -2.17 -1.01 -6.10
CA GLU A 92 -3.36 -0.17 -5.89
C GLU A 92 -4.11 0.12 -7.19
N ALA A 93 -3.38 0.52 -8.24
CA ALA A 93 -3.95 0.78 -9.56
C ALA A 93 -4.76 -0.43 -10.08
N GLU A 94 -4.27 -1.64 -9.82
CA GLU A 94 -4.95 -2.86 -10.24
C GLU A 94 -6.10 -3.30 -9.31
N LEU A 95 -6.13 -2.84 -8.05
CA LEU A 95 -7.20 -3.18 -7.09
C LEU A 95 -8.48 -2.38 -7.33
N THR A 96 -8.36 -1.15 -7.80
CA THR A 96 -9.50 -0.24 -8.04
C THR A 96 -10.29 -0.67 -9.27
N ASP A 97 -9.65 -0.71 -10.45
CA ASP A 97 -10.32 -0.99 -11.74
C ASP A 97 -9.48 -1.85 -12.71
N GLY A 98 -8.48 -2.56 -12.19
CA GLY A 98 -7.52 -3.31 -12.99
C GLY A 98 -8.02 -4.64 -13.51
N LYS A 99 -7.62 -4.98 -14.74
CA LYS A 99 -7.83 -6.31 -15.34
C LYS A 99 -7.17 -7.42 -14.51
N MET A 100 -6.18 -7.10 -13.68
CA MET A 100 -5.45 -8.03 -12.82
C MET A 100 -5.86 -7.98 -11.35
N LYS A 101 -7.04 -7.45 -11.00
CA LYS A 101 -7.52 -7.29 -9.61
C LYS A 101 -7.37 -8.52 -8.70
N ALA A 102 -7.63 -9.72 -9.23
CA ALA A 102 -7.46 -10.97 -8.48
C ALA A 102 -5.97 -11.26 -8.17
N PHE A 103 -5.08 -11.02 -9.13
CA PHE A 103 -3.64 -11.19 -8.96
C PHE A 103 -3.05 -10.12 -8.04
N ALA A 104 -3.47 -8.86 -8.21
CA ALA A 104 -3.10 -7.74 -7.34
C ALA A 104 -3.57 -7.98 -5.89
N THR A 105 -4.76 -8.54 -5.69
CA THR A 105 -5.23 -8.98 -4.36
C THR A 105 -4.30 -10.00 -3.74
N GLN A 106 -3.92 -11.05 -4.49
CA GLN A 106 -3.05 -12.11 -3.96
C GLN A 106 -1.67 -11.55 -3.59
N LEU A 107 -1.12 -10.66 -4.41
CA LEU A 107 0.16 -10.02 -4.13
C LEU A 107 0.07 -9.07 -2.92
N THR A 108 -1.00 -8.29 -2.81
CA THR A 108 -1.24 -7.43 -1.64
C THR A 108 -1.31 -8.24 -0.34
N ASN A 109 -2.03 -9.36 -0.34
CA ASN A 109 -2.13 -10.25 0.83
C ASN A 109 -0.78 -10.86 1.23
N LYS A 110 0.03 -11.27 0.26
CA LYS A 110 1.37 -11.81 0.52
C LYS A 110 2.30 -10.71 1.06
N LEU A 111 2.22 -9.48 0.56
CA LEU A 111 3.02 -8.33 1.04
C LEU A 111 2.72 -8.04 2.51
N PHE A 112 1.43 -7.96 2.86
CA PHE A 112 0.99 -7.80 4.25
C PHE A 112 1.38 -9.00 5.13
N GLY A 113 1.37 -10.22 4.58
CA GLY A 113 1.89 -11.40 5.27
C GLY A 113 3.38 -11.29 5.60
N GLU A 114 4.21 -10.80 4.68
CA GLU A 114 5.65 -10.60 4.91
C GLU A 114 5.92 -9.47 5.92
N TRP A 115 5.17 -8.37 5.84
CA TRP A 115 5.26 -7.30 6.83
C TRP A 115 4.89 -7.78 8.23
N LYS A 116 3.87 -8.65 8.35
CA LYS A 116 3.49 -9.29 9.61
C LYS A 116 4.63 -10.17 10.16
N LYS A 117 5.33 -10.93 9.32
CA LYS A 117 6.49 -11.75 9.74
C LYS A 117 7.68 -10.92 10.17
N ARG A 118 7.90 -9.78 9.52
CA ARG A 118 9.01 -8.86 9.78
C ARG A 118 8.71 -7.88 10.92
N GLU A 119 7.56 -8.02 11.57
CA GLU A 119 7.08 -7.11 12.61
C GLU A 119 7.16 -5.64 12.20
N ILE A 120 6.92 -5.37 10.91
CA ILE A 120 6.93 -4.01 10.39
C ILE A 120 5.82 -3.22 11.08
N SER A 121 6.19 -2.09 11.69
CA SER A 121 5.21 -1.22 12.34
C SER A 121 4.23 -0.69 11.30
N ALA A 122 2.96 -0.54 11.67
CA ALA A 122 1.99 0.01 10.73
C ALA A 122 2.41 1.43 10.32
N ALA A 123 3.05 2.22 11.19
CA ALA A 123 3.55 3.55 10.87
C ALA A 123 4.58 3.53 9.74
N TYR A 124 5.54 2.60 9.80
CA TYR A 124 6.54 2.42 8.74
C TYR A 124 5.92 1.85 7.46
N ALA A 125 4.99 0.91 7.59
CA ALA A 125 4.18 0.46 6.46
C ALA A 125 3.45 1.66 5.82
N PHE A 126 2.75 2.50 6.59
CA PHE A 126 2.04 3.70 6.11
C PHE A 126 2.95 4.69 5.38
N GLN A 127 4.18 4.90 5.86
CA GLN A 127 5.18 5.72 5.17
C GLN A 127 5.68 5.07 3.87
N ILE A 128 5.88 3.75 3.87
CA ILE A 128 6.35 2.98 2.73
C ILE A 128 5.29 2.86 1.63
N VAL A 129 4.03 2.55 1.96
CA VAL A 129 2.97 2.33 0.96
C VAL A 129 2.65 3.62 0.21
N GLY A 130 3.24 4.76 0.61
CA GLY A 130 3.02 6.04 -0.06
C GLY A 130 1.58 6.50 0.10
N LEU A 131 0.94 6.20 1.25
CA LEU A 131 -0.37 6.78 1.53
C LEU A 131 -0.30 8.31 1.69
N ALA A 132 0.89 8.87 1.90
CA ALA A 132 1.12 10.30 1.79
C ALA A 132 0.67 10.87 0.43
N ASP A 133 0.88 10.13 -0.68
CA ASP A 133 0.44 10.54 -2.03
C ASP A 133 -1.07 10.34 -2.24
N ILE A 134 -1.65 9.27 -1.67
CA ILE A 134 -3.10 8.99 -1.70
C ILE A 134 -3.86 10.09 -0.94
N ILE A 135 -3.35 10.52 0.22
CA ILE A 135 -3.96 11.56 1.07
C ILE A 135 -3.77 12.95 0.45
N SER A 136 -2.58 13.24 -0.10
CA SER A 136 -2.37 14.51 -0.83
C SER A 136 -3.10 14.56 -2.18
N ALA A 137 -3.50 13.41 -2.74
CA ALA A 137 -4.37 13.28 -3.91
C ALA A 137 -5.87 13.12 -3.57
N GLY A 138 -6.26 13.13 -2.29
CA GLY A 138 -7.66 13.00 -1.87
C GLY A 138 -8.32 11.65 -2.18
N ARG A 139 -7.55 10.57 -2.22
CA ARG A 139 -8.00 9.20 -2.52
C ARG A 139 -8.28 8.41 -1.24
N VAL A 140 -9.25 7.50 -1.32
CA VAL A 140 -9.75 6.66 -0.21
C VAL A 140 -8.87 5.42 -0.04
N LEU A 141 -8.62 5.00 1.19
CA LEU A 141 -7.89 3.79 1.54
C LEU A 141 -8.59 2.54 0.97
N PRO A 142 -7.89 1.63 0.28
CA PRO A 142 -8.52 0.40 -0.19
C PRO A 142 -9.08 -0.45 0.97
N ASP A 143 -10.32 -0.92 0.85
CA ASP A 143 -11.03 -1.72 1.88
C ASP A 143 -10.18 -2.85 2.48
N LYS A 144 -9.37 -3.53 1.68
CA LYS A 144 -8.51 -4.64 2.14
C LYS A 144 -7.35 -4.18 3.03
N THR A 145 -6.83 -2.98 2.80
CA THR A 145 -5.83 -2.37 3.67
C THR A 145 -6.47 -2.05 5.01
N LEU A 146 -7.68 -1.48 4.98
CA LEU A 146 -8.46 -1.20 6.17
C LEU A 146 -8.81 -2.46 6.98
N ASP A 147 -9.30 -3.52 6.32
CA ASP A 147 -9.62 -4.81 6.94
C ASP A 147 -8.42 -5.47 7.62
N PHE A 148 -7.24 -5.41 6.98
CA PHE A 148 -6.01 -5.96 7.55
C PHE A 148 -5.69 -5.34 8.92
N TRP A 149 -5.89 -4.03 9.05
CA TRP A 149 -5.64 -3.27 10.27
C TRP A 149 -6.81 -3.29 11.26
N ASN A 150 -8.04 -3.58 10.80
CA ASN A 150 -9.26 -3.66 11.60
C ASN A 150 -9.43 -4.98 12.38
N SER A 151 -8.59 -6.00 12.10
CA SER A 151 -8.61 -7.25 12.88
C SER A 151 -8.41 -7.00 14.39
N ASP A 152 -9.21 -7.69 15.22
CA ASP A 152 -9.71 -7.29 16.55
C ASP A 152 -8.69 -7.08 17.71
N GLY A 153 -7.41 -6.92 17.40
CA GLY A 153 -6.37 -6.50 18.35
C GLY A 153 -5.49 -5.35 17.84
N LYS A 154 -5.75 -4.85 16.62
CA LYS A 154 -4.87 -3.91 15.90
C LYS A 154 -5.52 -2.56 15.57
N ARG A 155 -6.79 -2.33 15.91
CA ARG A 155 -7.46 -1.02 15.74
C ARG A 155 -6.71 0.12 16.45
N ARG A 156 -6.28 -0.10 17.69
CA ARG A 156 -5.41 0.84 18.43
C ARG A 156 -4.07 1.05 17.71
N VAL A 157 -3.46 -0.04 17.22
CA VAL A 157 -2.19 -0.01 16.48
C VAL A 157 -2.30 0.81 15.20
N MET A 158 -3.44 0.77 14.50
CA MET A 158 -3.70 1.53 13.29
C MET A 158 -3.73 3.04 13.56
N VAL A 159 -4.49 3.48 14.56
CA VAL A 159 -4.53 4.88 14.96
C VAL A 159 -3.18 5.36 15.47
N ASP A 160 -2.50 4.60 16.32
CA ASP A 160 -1.17 4.95 16.81
C ASP A 160 -0.17 5.12 15.66
N SER A 161 -0.34 4.31 14.63
CA SER A 161 0.52 4.34 13.46
C SER A 161 0.24 5.50 12.53
N PHE A 162 -1.03 5.87 12.34
CA PHE A 162 -1.38 7.10 11.64
C PHE A 162 -0.82 8.32 12.36
N ARG A 163 -0.96 8.38 13.68
CA ARG A 163 -0.43 9.49 14.49
C ARG A 163 1.09 9.55 14.46
N ALA A 164 1.79 8.42 14.53
CA ALA A 164 3.24 8.37 14.44
C ALA A 164 3.76 8.75 13.03
N GLY A 165 3.01 8.40 11.97
CA GLY A 165 3.40 8.67 10.59
C GLY A 165 3.06 10.08 10.10
N PHE A 166 1.90 10.60 10.47
CA PHE A 166 1.31 11.82 9.90
C PHE A 166 1.04 12.92 10.94
N GLY A 167 1.06 12.59 12.24
CA GLY A 167 0.61 13.46 13.31
C GLY A 167 -0.92 13.48 13.47
N ASP A 168 -1.38 14.00 14.61
CA ASP A 168 -2.80 14.10 14.94
C ASP A 168 -3.63 14.91 13.91
N PRO A 169 -3.21 16.10 13.43
CA PRO A 169 -3.98 16.87 12.45
C PRO A 169 -4.25 16.12 11.14
N ALA A 170 -3.25 15.47 10.58
CA ALA A 170 -3.40 14.72 9.34
C ALA A 170 -4.19 13.42 9.56
N THR A 171 -4.02 12.75 10.70
CA THR A 171 -4.83 11.57 11.08
C THR A 171 -6.32 11.91 11.12
N ILE A 172 -6.66 13.07 11.70
CA ILE A 172 -8.02 13.60 11.75
C ILE A 172 -8.57 13.84 10.33
N ALA A 173 -7.78 14.46 9.44
CA ALA A 173 -8.18 14.73 8.06
C ALA A 173 -8.44 13.44 7.25
N ILE A 174 -7.60 12.42 7.42
CA ILE A 174 -7.75 11.10 6.77
C ILE A 174 -9.08 10.49 7.20
N ILE A 175 -9.32 10.38 8.51
CA ILE A 175 -10.55 9.77 9.05
C ILE A 175 -11.79 10.50 8.51
N ALA A 176 -11.73 11.82 8.37
CA ALA A 176 -12.82 12.60 7.81
C ALA A 176 -13.09 12.34 6.33
N ALA A 177 -12.05 12.26 5.50
CA ALA A 177 -12.19 11.93 4.09
C ALA A 177 -12.83 10.54 3.93
N GLU A 178 -12.38 9.57 4.72
CA GLU A 178 -12.91 8.20 4.74
C GLU A 178 -14.37 8.13 5.26
N LYS A 179 -14.81 9.08 6.08
CA LYS A 179 -16.22 9.18 6.53
C LYS A 179 -17.16 9.69 5.43
N SER A 180 -16.64 10.37 4.41
CA SER A 180 -17.41 10.90 3.29
C SER A 180 -17.74 9.83 2.24
N ASP A 181 -16.97 8.74 2.19
CA ASP A 181 -17.26 7.58 1.35
C ASP A 181 -18.14 6.54 2.11
N PRO A 182 -19.34 6.19 1.59
CA PRO A 182 -20.23 5.22 2.23
C PRO A 182 -19.60 3.83 2.47
N THR A 183 -18.64 3.38 1.65
CA THR A 183 -18.06 2.03 1.79
C THR A 183 -17.08 1.96 2.95
N THR A 184 -16.34 3.04 3.20
CA THR A 184 -15.32 3.13 4.26
C THR A 184 -15.83 3.78 5.54
N LYS A 185 -17.01 4.42 5.50
CA LYS A 185 -17.58 5.17 6.63
C LYS A 185 -17.59 4.41 7.96
N THR A 186 -18.01 3.14 7.96
CA THR A 186 -18.07 2.33 9.19
C THR A 186 -16.67 2.14 9.80
N ILE A 187 -15.66 1.96 8.95
CA ILE A 187 -14.28 1.80 9.39
C ILE A 187 -13.76 3.13 9.92
N ALA A 188 -14.04 4.21 9.22
CA ALA A 188 -13.63 5.55 9.59
C ALA A 188 -14.24 6.00 10.94
N ASP A 189 -15.52 5.71 11.19
CA ASP A 189 -16.17 5.95 12.47
C ASP A 189 -15.49 5.15 13.61
N ASN A 190 -15.10 3.90 13.34
CA ASN A 190 -14.38 3.07 14.32
C ASN A 190 -12.94 3.58 14.60
N LEU A 191 -12.28 4.14 13.59
CA LEU A 191 -10.97 4.78 13.75
C LEU A 191 -11.07 6.08 14.53
N GLU A 192 -12.11 6.88 14.30
CA GLU A 192 -12.42 8.09 15.09
C GLU A 192 -12.58 7.73 16.58
N LEU A 193 -13.33 6.68 16.91
CA LEU A 193 -13.50 6.21 18.29
C LEU A 193 -12.18 5.73 18.92
N SER A 194 -11.34 5.06 18.14
CA SER A 194 -10.02 4.60 18.60
C SER A 194 -9.08 5.78 18.87
N LEU A 195 -9.14 6.84 18.05
CA LEU A 195 -8.43 8.09 18.24
C LEU A 195 -8.89 8.82 19.50
N PHE A 196 -10.19 8.94 19.72
CA PHE A 196 -10.74 9.51 20.96
C PHE A 196 -10.27 8.73 22.19
N THR A 197 -10.31 7.41 22.13
CA THR A 197 -9.85 6.56 23.22
C THR A 197 -8.37 6.82 23.54
N ARG A 198 -7.52 6.98 22.52
CA ARG A 198 -6.11 7.34 22.72
C ARG A 198 -5.93 8.70 23.34
N TRP A 199 -6.61 9.72 22.82
CA TRP A 199 -6.54 11.05 23.41
C TRP A 199 -7.04 11.08 24.86
N LEU A 200 -8.06 10.30 25.20
CA LEU A 200 -8.52 10.14 26.57
C LEU A 200 -7.46 9.47 27.46
N ASP A 201 -6.83 8.39 27.00
CA ASP A 201 -5.77 7.69 27.73
C ASP A 201 -4.54 8.58 27.96
N GLU A 202 -4.23 9.45 27.00
CA GLU A 202 -3.16 10.46 27.07
C GLU A 202 -3.56 11.73 27.82
N LYS A 203 -4.82 11.84 28.26
CA LYS A 203 -5.39 13.02 28.94
C LYS A 203 -5.22 14.31 28.13
N LEU A 204 -5.34 14.23 26.80
CA LEU A 204 -5.25 15.39 25.92
C LEU A 204 -6.41 16.36 26.18
N ALA A 205 -6.12 17.60 26.58
CA ALA A 205 -7.15 18.58 26.82
C ALA A 205 -7.93 18.90 25.52
N PRO A 206 -9.27 19.08 25.56
CA PRO A 206 -10.06 19.46 24.39
C PRO A 206 -9.56 20.74 23.69
N LEU A 207 -8.96 21.67 24.44
CA LEU A 207 -8.34 22.87 23.89
C LEU A 207 -7.14 22.56 22.98
N THR A 208 -6.37 21.51 23.29
CA THR A 208 -5.27 21.04 22.43
C THR A 208 -5.82 20.50 21.11
N VAL A 209 -6.87 19.68 21.18
CA VAL A 209 -7.54 19.10 19.99
C VAL A 209 -8.17 20.19 19.11
N THR A 210 -8.70 21.25 19.70
CA THR A 210 -9.28 22.40 18.98
C THR A 210 -8.28 23.02 17.98
N ARG A 211 -6.99 23.04 18.33
CA ARG A 211 -5.92 23.59 17.48
C ARG A 211 -5.63 22.73 16.25
N TRP A 212 -6.04 21.46 16.24
CA TRP A 212 -5.85 20.54 15.13
C TRP A 212 -7.07 20.48 14.20
N VAL A 213 -8.26 20.68 14.76
CA VAL A 213 -9.54 20.60 14.03
C VAL A 213 -9.92 21.91 13.33
N GLY A 214 -9.37 23.05 13.78
CA GLY A 214 -9.81 24.40 13.44
C GLY A 214 -9.75 24.84 11.97
N THR A 215 -9.30 24.00 11.03
CA THR A 215 -9.25 24.33 9.59
C THR A 215 -10.02 23.37 8.69
N LEU A 216 -10.60 22.28 9.21
CA LEU A 216 -11.06 21.16 8.38
C LEU A 216 -12.59 20.99 8.31
N GLU A 217 -13.41 21.90 8.87
CA GLU A 217 -14.90 21.75 8.91
C GLU A 217 -15.36 20.34 9.32
N LEU A 218 -14.64 19.71 10.26
CA LEU A 218 -14.92 18.34 10.65
C LEU A 218 -16.08 18.30 11.62
N ASP A 219 -17.23 18.01 11.02
CA ASP A 219 -18.49 17.60 11.61
C ASP A 219 -18.29 16.93 12.98
N ASN A 220 -18.72 17.63 14.05
CA ASN A 220 -18.89 17.16 15.42
C ASN A 220 -17.72 16.43 16.15
N THR A 221 -16.55 16.22 15.53
CA THR A 221 -15.42 15.49 16.15
C THR A 221 -14.97 16.14 17.46
N LEU A 222 -14.83 17.47 17.48
CA LEU A 222 -14.45 18.22 18.69
C LEU A 222 -15.55 18.15 19.76
N GLU A 223 -16.82 18.25 19.36
CA GLU A 223 -17.96 18.17 20.29
C GLU A 223 -18.04 16.79 20.95
N LYS A 224 -17.99 15.72 20.15
CA LYS A 224 -17.95 14.32 20.62
C LYS A 224 -16.79 14.08 21.57
N TYR A 225 -15.58 14.48 21.20
CA TYR A 225 -14.41 14.30 22.04
C TYR A 225 -14.53 15.09 23.36
N THR A 226 -14.98 16.33 23.30
CA THR A 226 -15.17 17.19 24.49
C THR A 226 -16.18 16.57 25.45
N ALA A 227 -17.28 16.00 24.94
CA ALA A 227 -18.28 15.31 25.75
C ALA A 227 -17.68 14.06 26.42
N LEU A 228 -16.93 13.23 25.68
CA LEU A 228 -16.25 12.05 26.22
C LEU A 228 -15.19 12.40 27.27
N PHE A 229 -14.43 13.48 27.04
CA PHE A 229 -13.40 13.95 27.97
C PHE A 229 -14.02 14.39 29.30
N LYS A 230 -15.10 15.17 29.24
CA LYS A 230 -15.87 15.56 30.43
C LYS A 230 -16.45 14.32 31.12
N ALA A 231 -17.07 13.40 30.39
CA ALA A 231 -17.64 12.20 31.00
C ALA A 231 -16.62 11.32 31.73
N LYS A 232 -15.39 11.21 31.21
CA LYS A 232 -14.32 10.38 31.81
C LYS A 232 -13.61 11.05 32.99
N TRP A 233 -13.51 12.38 32.97
CA TRP A 233 -12.63 13.11 33.90
C TRP A 233 -13.33 14.21 34.73
N SER A 234 -14.63 14.46 34.54
CA SER A 234 -15.42 15.41 35.35
C SER A 234 -16.08 14.78 36.58
N SER A 235 -15.50 13.71 37.16
CA SER A 235 -15.84 13.24 38.50
C SER A 235 -14.95 13.82 39.61
N ASP A 236 -14.00 14.73 39.30
CA ASP A 236 -13.05 15.30 40.27
C ASP A 236 -13.05 16.85 40.31
N VAL A 237 -14.22 17.51 40.27
CA VAL A 237 -14.38 18.91 40.73
C VAL A 237 -15.72 19.08 41.44
#